data_AF-A0A8T0TK80-F1
#
_entry.id   AF-A0A8T0TK80-F1
#
_cell.length_a   1.000
_cell.length_b   1.000
_cell.length_c   1.000
_cell.angle_alpha   90.00
_cell.angle_beta   90.00
_cell.angle_gamma   90.00
#
_symmetry.space_group_name_H-M   'P 1'
#
loop_
_entity.id
_entity.type
_entity.pdbx_description
1 polymer ?
#
loop_
_entity_poly.entity_id
_entity_poly.type
_entity_poly.pdbx_seq_one_letter_code
_entity_poly.pdbx_strand_id
1 'polypeptide(L)'
;MILGGRDVLGGGTWMGCTKNGRLAFLTNVLEPDAMPDARTRGDLPLRYLQTNKSLLEVATEVAEEADEYNGFNLILADLTTNIMVYVSNWPKGQPATIQLVSTGLHVLSNARLDSPWQNAIRLGKNFRELLMKHGDDEVEVKDIVERLMTDTTKANKDRLPNTGCEL
;
A
#
# COMPACT_ATOMS: atom_id res chain seq x y z
N MET A 1 -1.34 -20.04 9.31
CA MET A 1 -2.69 -19.67 8.82
C MET A 1 -2.65 -18.20 8.42
N ILE A 2 -3.15 -17.87 7.24
CA ILE A 2 -3.25 -16.51 6.72
C ILE A 2 -4.73 -16.10 6.74
N LEU A 3 -5.02 -14.91 7.24
CA LEU A 3 -6.32 -14.26 7.15
C LEU A 3 -6.21 -13.13 6.13
N GLY A 4 -7.01 -13.17 5.06
CA GLY A 4 -6.95 -12.18 3.99
C GLY A 4 -7.89 -12.54 2.84
N GLY A 5 -8.14 -11.57 1.96
CA GLY A 5 -8.91 -11.83 0.74
C GLY A 5 -8.12 -12.70 -0.23
N ARG A 6 -8.74 -13.69 -0.85
CA ARG A 6 -8.09 -14.54 -1.86
C ARG A 6 -8.57 -14.16 -3.24
N ASP A 7 -7.64 -13.84 -4.13
CA ASP A 7 -7.90 -13.76 -5.55
C ASP A 7 -8.14 -15.17 -6.11
N VAL A 8 -9.33 -15.40 -6.67
CA VAL A 8 -9.72 -16.70 -7.23
C VAL A 8 -9.05 -16.94 -8.58
N LEU A 9 -8.71 -15.88 -9.32
CA LEU A 9 -8.10 -15.98 -10.64
C LEU A 9 -6.59 -16.19 -10.54
N GLY A 10 -5.88 -15.27 -9.87
CA GLY A 10 -4.43 -15.32 -9.72
C GLY A 10 -3.93 -16.12 -8.52
N GLY A 11 -4.83 -16.62 -7.66
CA GLY A 11 -4.47 -17.36 -6.44
C GLY A 11 -3.81 -16.53 -5.34
N GLY A 12 -3.58 -15.24 -5.59
CA GLY A 12 -2.89 -14.30 -4.71
C GLY A 12 -3.77 -13.64 -3.64
N THR A 13 -3.25 -12.57 -3.04
CA THR A 13 -3.98 -11.70 -2.11
C THR A 13 -3.57 -10.24 -2.29
N TRP A 14 -4.49 -9.31 -2.01
CA TRP A 14 -4.20 -7.88 -1.96
C TRP A 14 -3.80 -7.42 -0.55
N MET A 15 -4.24 -8.16 0.48
CA MET A 15 -3.98 -7.89 1.89
C MET A 15 -4.20 -9.16 2.72
N GLY A 16 -3.27 -9.43 3.63
CA GLY A 16 -3.45 -10.48 4.62
C GLY A 16 -2.52 -10.35 5.82
N CYS A 17 -2.86 -11.08 6.88
CA CYS A 17 -2.06 -11.17 8.09
C CYS A 17 -1.96 -12.62 8.60
N THR A 18 -1.01 -12.86 9.50
CA THR A 18 -0.85 -14.14 10.20
C THR A 18 -1.08 -13.98 11.69
N LYS A 19 -1.36 -15.10 12.38
CA LYS A 19 -1.46 -15.12 13.85
C LYS A 19 -0.18 -14.69 14.57
N ASN A 20 0.96 -14.71 13.89
CA ASN A 20 2.27 -14.39 14.45
C ASN A 20 2.66 -12.92 14.22
N GLY A 21 1.70 -12.05 13.88
CA GLY A 21 1.93 -10.60 13.75
C GLY A 21 2.49 -10.14 12.41
N ARG A 22 2.65 -11.02 11.41
CA ARG A 22 2.98 -10.59 10.04
C ARG A 22 1.77 -9.99 9.35
N LEU A 23 1.93 -8.83 8.72
CA LEU A 23 0.94 -8.15 7.89
C LEU A 23 1.60 -7.78 6.55
N ALA A 24 0.89 -7.99 5.44
CA ALA A 24 1.30 -7.48 4.14
C ALA A 24 0.10 -7.07 3.30
N PHE A 25 0.27 -6.00 2.52
CA PHE A 25 -0.74 -5.52 1.58
C PHE A 25 -0.08 -4.75 0.44
N LEU A 26 -0.81 -4.62 -0.67
CA LEU A 26 -0.34 -3.89 -1.85
C LEU A 26 -1.39 -2.93 -2.39
N THR A 27 -0.92 -1.88 -3.08
CA THR A 27 -1.72 -1.09 -4.01
C THR A 27 -1.11 -1.15 -5.40
N ASN A 28 -1.94 -1.12 -6.43
CA ASN A 28 -1.48 -1.08 -7.81
C ASN A 28 -1.07 0.35 -8.18
N VAL A 29 -0.05 0.48 -9.02
CA VAL A 29 0.24 1.73 -9.71
C VAL A 29 -0.43 1.69 -11.08
N LEU A 30 -1.07 2.81 -11.47
CA LEU A 30 -1.63 2.96 -12.81
C LEU A 30 -0.48 3.29 -13.77
N GLU A 31 -0.34 2.48 -14.81
CA GLU A 31 0.70 2.61 -15.82
C GLU A 31 0.06 2.63 -17.22
N PRO A 32 0.53 3.49 -18.14
CA PRO A 32 0.04 3.51 -19.53
C PRO A 32 0.47 2.25 -20.29
N ASP A 33 1.72 1.83 -20.09
CA ASP A 33 2.38 0.73 -20.80
C ASP A 33 2.54 -0.49 -19.90
N ALA A 34 1.43 -1.01 -19.38
CA ALA A 34 1.45 -2.23 -18.56
C ALA A 34 1.88 -3.45 -19.39
N MET A 35 2.77 -4.27 -18.83
CA MET A 35 3.25 -5.52 -19.43
C MET A 35 2.14 -6.59 -19.35
N PRO A 36 1.66 -7.14 -20.49
CA PRO A 36 0.57 -8.13 -20.50
C PRO A 36 0.92 -9.44 -19.79
N ASP A 37 2.17 -9.88 -19.93
CA ASP A 37 2.66 -11.16 -19.42
C ASP A 37 3.39 -11.05 -18.07
N ALA A 38 3.25 -9.92 -17.37
CA ALA A 38 3.85 -9.73 -16.06
C ALA A 38 3.27 -10.70 -15.02
N ARG A 39 4.09 -11.07 -14.03
CA ARG A 39 3.63 -11.86 -12.89
C ARG A 39 2.52 -11.13 -12.14
N THR A 40 1.57 -11.90 -11.61
CA THR A 40 0.50 -11.32 -10.78
C THR A 40 1.08 -10.78 -9.48
N ARG A 41 0.89 -9.49 -9.21
CA ARG A 41 1.33 -8.82 -7.97
C ARG A 41 0.74 -9.42 -6.70
N GLY A 42 -0.35 -10.17 -6.81
CA GLY A 42 -1.01 -10.81 -5.68
C GLY A 42 -0.18 -11.89 -4.98
N ASP A 43 0.92 -12.37 -5.58
CA ASP A 43 1.85 -13.28 -4.93
C ASP A 43 2.77 -12.54 -3.92
N LEU A 44 3.04 -11.25 -4.12
CA LEU A 44 3.98 -10.47 -3.32
C LEU A 44 3.66 -10.48 -1.82
N PRO A 45 2.42 -10.26 -1.35
CA PRO A 45 2.12 -10.36 0.08
C PRO A 45 2.26 -11.80 0.59
N LEU A 46 1.91 -12.80 -0.24
CA LEU A 46 2.02 -14.20 0.14
C LEU A 46 3.48 -14.61 0.37
N ARG A 47 4.43 -14.08 -0.41
CA ARG A 47 5.86 -14.32 -0.22
C ARG A 47 6.34 -13.99 1.19
N TYR A 48 5.80 -12.94 1.81
CA TYR A 48 6.11 -12.59 3.19
C TYR A 48 5.30 -13.41 4.22
N LEU A 49 4.01 -13.64 3.93
CA LEU A 49 3.08 -14.28 4.87
C LEU A 49 3.26 -15.81 4.98
N GLN A 50 3.88 -16.44 3.97
CA GLN A 50 4.08 -17.90 3.91
C GLN A 50 5.51 -18.35 4.26
N THR A 51 6.43 -17.40 4.49
CA THR A 51 7.83 -17.69 4.79
C THR A 51 8.18 -17.37 6.24
N ASN A 52 9.31 -17.92 6.70
CA ASN A 52 9.94 -17.55 7.97
C ASN A 52 11.09 -16.54 7.79
N LYS A 53 11.43 -16.17 6.55
CA LYS A 53 12.43 -15.12 6.26
C LYS A 53 12.07 -13.81 6.95
N SER A 54 13.07 -13.02 7.28
CA SER A 54 12.87 -11.68 7.82
C SER A 54 12.19 -10.76 6.81
N LEU A 55 11.61 -9.69 7.32
CA LEU A 55 10.93 -8.68 6.54
C LEU A 55 11.88 -8.00 5.53
N LEU A 56 13.13 -7.74 5.93
CA LEU A 56 14.14 -7.14 5.04
C LEU A 56 14.62 -8.13 3.96
N GLU A 57 14.80 -9.41 4.28
CA GLU A 57 15.16 -10.42 3.27
C GLU A 57 14.10 -10.50 2.17
N VAL A 58 12.82 -10.56 2.55
CA VAL A 58 11.71 -10.60 1.58
C VAL A 58 11.63 -9.30 0.78
N ALA A 59 11.84 -8.14 1.42
CA ALA A 59 11.84 -6.86 0.72
C ALA A 59 12.96 -6.78 -0.34
N THR A 60 14.17 -7.27 -0.01
CA THR A 60 15.29 -7.32 -0.95
C THR A 60 15.01 -8.25 -2.12
N GLU A 61 14.50 -9.47 -1.86
CA GLU A 61 14.14 -10.41 -2.93
C GLU A 61 13.07 -9.85 -3.88
N VAL A 62 12.05 -9.18 -3.32
CA VAL A 62 11.02 -8.51 -4.14
C VAL A 62 11.61 -7.38 -4.97
N ALA A 63 12.57 -6.63 -4.43
CA ALA A 63 13.23 -5.54 -5.15
C ALA A 63 14.13 -6.05 -6.28
N GLU A 64 14.80 -7.19 -6.10
CA GLU A 64 15.62 -7.84 -7.14
C GLU A 64 14.78 -8.38 -8.29
N GLU A 65 13.58 -8.89 -8.01
CA GLU A 65 12.63 -9.42 -8.99
C GLU A 65 11.59 -8.37 -9.46
N ALA A 66 11.77 -7.10 -9.09
CA ALA A 66 10.77 -6.05 -9.26
C ALA A 66 10.33 -5.80 -10.72
N ASP A 67 11.21 -6.09 -11.67
CA ASP A 67 10.97 -5.90 -13.11
C ASP A 67 10.03 -6.95 -13.70
N GLU A 68 9.79 -8.07 -13.01
CA GLU A 68 8.84 -9.12 -13.43
C GLU A 68 7.36 -8.74 -13.20
N TYR A 69 7.11 -7.62 -12.52
CA TYR A 69 5.77 -7.16 -12.15
C TYR A 69 5.44 -5.82 -12.79
N ASN A 70 4.16 -5.60 -13.10
CA ASN A 70 3.65 -4.24 -13.30
C ASN A 70 3.79 -3.40 -12.01
N GLY A 71 3.68 -2.09 -12.14
CA GLY A 71 3.83 -1.11 -11.08
C GLY A 71 3.06 -1.45 -9.81
N PHE A 72 3.74 -1.41 -8.67
CA PHE A 72 3.15 -1.71 -7.37
C PHE A 72 3.72 -0.85 -6.25
N ASN A 73 2.94 -0.80 -5.17
CA ASN A 73 3.37 -0.42 -3.84
C ASN A 73 3.09 -1.59 -2.91
N LEU A 74 4.09 -2.06 -2.18
CA LEU A 74 4.00 -3.16 -1.24
C LEU A 74 4.37 -2.67 0.15
N ILE A 75 3.54 -2.99 1.14
CA ILE A 75 3.84 -2.81 2.56
C ILE A 75 4.01 -4.19 3.18
N LEU A 76 5.14 -4.38 3.86
CA LEU A 76 5.41 -5.51 4.75
C LEU A 76 5.54 -4.96 6.16
N ALA A 77 4.88 -5.60 7.13
CA ALA A 77 4.94 -5.17 8.53
C ALA A 77 5.02 -6.38 9.46
N ASP A 78 5.87 -6.24 10.47
CA ASP A 78 5.96 -7.15 11.60
C ASP A 78 5.45 -6.41 12.85
N LEU A 79 4.23 -6.75 13.27
CA LEU A 79 3.56 -6.13 14.40
C LEU A 79 4.17 -6.54 15.75
N THR A 80 5.02 -7.58 15.79
CA THR A 80 5.71 -7.98 17.03
C THR A 80 6.93 -7.10 17.29
N THR A 81 7.58 -6.62 16.23
CA THR A 81 8.75 -5.74 16.31
C THR A 81 8.44 -4.28 15.99
N ASN A 82 7.21 -3.97 15.56
CA ASN A 82 6.78 -2.65 15.08
C ASN A 82 7.61 -2.13 13.89
N ILE A 83 8.13 -3.04 13.06
CA ILE A 83 8.89 -2.69 11.86
C ILE A 83 7.99 -2.78 10.64
N MET A 84 8.04 -1.76 9.80
CA MET A 84 7.32 -1.72 8.52
C MET A 84 8.26 -1.28 7.40
N VAL A 85 8.21 -1.97 6.27
CA VAL A 85 8.96 -1.63 5.06
C VAL A 85 8.01 -1.45 3.89
N TYR A 86 8.28 -0.40 3.14
CA TYR A 86 7.67 -0.09 1.87
C TYR A 86 8.61 -0.52 0.73
N VAL A 87 8.06 -1.23 -0.25
CA VAL A 87 8.74 -1.63 -1.48
C VAL A 87 7.94 -1.15 -2.68
N SER A 88 8.59 -0.58 -3.69
CA SER A 88 7.93 -0.17 -4.92
C SER A 88 8.90 -0.20 -6.11
N ASN A 89 8.40 -0.62 -7.26
CA ASN A 89 9.13 -0.65 -8.54
C ASN A 89 8.79 0.53 -9.46
N TRP A 90 8.16 1.59 -8.92
CA TRP A 90 7.72 2.76 -9.69
C TRP A 90 8.44 4.06 -9.26
N PRO A 91 8.85 4.95 -10.20
CA PRO A 91 8.71 4.84 -11.67
C PRO A 91 9.62 3.78 -12.30
N LYS A 92 9.14 3.16 -13.39
CA LYS A 92 9.91 2.18 -14.17
C LYS A 92 11.21 2.78 -14.70
N GLY A 93 12.23 1.93 -14.88
CA GLY A 93 13.57 2.35 -15.30
C GLY A 93 14.46 2.91 -14.18
N GLN A 94 13.97 2.90 -12.94
CA GLN A 94 14.77 3.15 -11.74
C GLN A 94 14.84 1.87 -10.89
N PRO A 95 15.90 1.71 -10.09
CA PRO A 95 15.96 0.62 -9.12
C PRO A 95 14.73 0.64 -8.19
N ALA A 96 14.24 -0.54 -7.84
CA ALA A 96 13.16 -0.66 -6.88
C ALA A 96 13.53 0.03 -5.55
N THR A 97 12.59 0.78 -5.00
CA THR A 97 12.75 1.46 -3.71
C THR A 97 12.47 0.46 -2.59
N ILE A 98 13.36 0.41 -1.60
CA ILE A 98 13.10 -0.19 -0.29
C ILE A 98 13.23 0.93 0.73
N GLN A 99 12.19 1.14 1.54
CA GLN A 99 12.17 2.21 2.54
C GLN A 99 11.61 1.66 3.87
N LEU A 100 12.33 1.91 4.96
CA LEU A 100 11.79 1.75 6.29
C LEU A 100 10.73 2.82 6.54
N VAL A 101 9.52 2.41 6.91
CA VAL A 101 8.44 3.35 7.23
C VAL A 101 8.63 3.80 8.67
N SER A 102 8.79 5.11 8.85
CA SER A 102 8.92 5.74 10.17
C SER A 102 7.62 5.65 10.95
N THR A 103 7.71 5.75 12.27
CA THR A 103 6.51 5.96 13.10
C THR A 103 5.84 7.27 12.74
N GLY A 104 4.54 7.23 12.43
CA GLY A 104 3.77 8.42 12.13
C GLY A 104 2.51 8.12 11.31
N LEU A 105 1.88 9.20 10.86
CA LEU A 105 0.76 9.12 9.92
C LEU A 105 1.29 9.11 8.49
N HIS A 106 1.06 8.00 7.80
CA HIS A 106 1.39 7.82 6.39
C HIS A 106 0.12 7.58 5.57
N VAL A 107 0.12 8.05 4.33
CA VAL A 107 -1.00 7.82 3.40
C VAL A 107 -0.47 7.15 2.13
N LEU A 108 -1.03 5.97 1.85
CA LEU A 108 -0.75 5.24 0.61
C LEU A 108 -1.99 5.24 -0.28
N SER A 109 -1.77 5.55 -1.56
CA SER A 109 -2.79 5.47 -2.62
C SER A 109 -2.23 4.60 -3.76
N ASN A 110 -2.69 4.80 -5.00
CA ASN A 110 -2.10 4.16 -6.19
C ASN A 110 -0.82 4.86 -6.68
N ALA A 111 -0.29 5.80 -5.89
CA ALA A 111 0.99 6.47 -6.09
C ALA A 111 1.99 6.06 -5.01
N ARG A 112 3.21 6.61 -5.06
CA ARG A 112 4.23 6.36 -4.04
C ARG A 112 3.73 6.78 -2.65
N LEU A 113 4.25 6.13 -1.61
CA LEU A 113 3.96 6.47 -0.22
C LEU A 113 4.13 7.98 0.04
N ASP A 114 3.13 8.59 0.70
CA ASP A 114 3.06 10.01 1.03
C ASP A 114 3.15 10.98 -0.18
N SER A 115 2.79 10.50 -1.38
CA SER A 115 2.65 11.37 -2.54
C SER A 115 1.66 12.51 -2.25
N PRO A 116 1.97 13.76 -2.66
CA PRO A 116 1.19 14.95 -2.31
C PRO A 116 -0.10 15.09 -3.17
N TRP A 117 -0.83 13.99 -3.34
CA TRP A 117 -2.09 13.99 -4.08
C TRP A 117 -3.18 14.63 -3.23
N GLN A 118 -4.04 15.44 -3.85
CA GLN A 118 -5.03 16.24 -3.11
C GLN A 118 -5.99 15.37 -2.27
N ASN A 119 -6.37 14.19 -2.77
CA ASN A 119 -7.15 13.21 -2.03
C ASN A 119 -6.38 12.62 -0.85
N ALA A 120 -5.10 12.27 -1.04
CA ALA A 120 -4.24 11.76 0.03
C ALA A 120 -3.99 12.81 1.13
N ILE A 121 -3.73 14.07 0.75
CA ILE A 121 -3.57 15.19 1.67
C ILE A 121 -4.85 15.42 2.48
N ARG A 122 -6.02 15.47 1.80
CA ARG A 122 -7.32 15.63 2.47
C ARG A 122 -7.61 14.48 3.42
N LEU A 123 -7.40 13.24 2.98
CA LEU A 123 -7.60 12.06 3.82
C LEU A 123 -6.71 12.11 5.07
N GLY A 124 -5.41 12.41 4.89
CA GLY A 124 -4.47 12.55 6.00
C GLY A 124 -4.86 13.67 6.97
N LYS A 125 -5.34 14.81 6.46
CA LYS A 125 -5.85 15.91 7.28
C LYS A 125 -7.08 15.48 8.08
N ASN A 126 -8.10 14.92 7.42
CA ASN A 126 -9.34 14.50 8.06
C ASN A 126 -9.10 13.41 9.12
N PHE A 127 -8.17 12.48 8.84
CA PHE A 127 -7.78 11.46 9.80
C PHE A 127 -7.06 12.05 11.02
N ARG A 128 -6.15 13.00 10.81
CA ARG A 128 -5.47 13.68 11.91
C ARG A 128 -6.44 14.47 12.79
N GLU A 129 -7.42 15.14 12.19
CA GLU A 129 -8.48 15.84 12.94
C GLU A 129 -9.35 14.87 13.74
N LEU A 130 -9.64 13.68 13.18
CA LEU A 130 -10.35 12.62 13.90
C LEU A 130 -9.53 12.15 15.12
N LEU A 131 -8.24 11.85 14.94
CA LEU A 131 -7.36 11.45 16.04
C LEU A 131 -7.27 12.52 17.13
N MET A 132 -7.13 13.80 16.76
CA MET A 132 -7.08 14.90 17.74
C MET A 132 -8.38 15.07 18.51
N LYS A 133 -9.54 14.79 17.88
CA LYS A 133 -10.85 14.92 18.50
C LYS A 133 -11.08 13.82 19.55
N HIS A 134 -10.65 12.60 19.27
CA HIS A 134 -10.92 11.44 20.14
C HIS A 134 -9.76 11.13 21.10
N GLY A 135 -8.53 11.58 20.82
CA GLY A 135 -7.37 11.27 21.66
C GLY A 135 -7.15 9.75 21.74
N ASP A 136 -7.15 9.22 22.95
CA ASP A 136 -7.03 7.77 23.23
C ASP A 136 -8.40 7.07 23.40
N ASP A 137 -9.51 7.80 23.26
CA ASP A 137 -10.85 7.23 23.36
C ASP A 137 -11.19 6.35 22.16
N GLU A 138 -12.06 5.37 22.38
CA GLU A 138 -12.56 4.50 21.31
C GLU A 138 -13.37 5.32 20.30
N VAL A 139 -13.09 5.11 19.00
CA VAL A 139 -13.80 5.76 17.90
C VAL A 139 -14.77 4.77 17.29
N GLU A 140 -16.05 5.12 17.23
CA GLU A 140 -17.02 4.28 16.55
C GLU A 140 -16.67 4.12 15.07
N VAL A 141 -16.73 2.90 14.54
CA VAL A 141 -16.45 2.60 13.13
C VAL A 141 -17.30 3.46 12.19
N LYS A 142 -18.54 3.77 12.61
CA LYS A 142 -19.44 4.64 11.86
C LYS A 142 -18.86 6.04 11.66
N ASP A 143 -18.28 6.64 12.70
CA ASP A 143 -17.66 7.96 12.64
C ASP A 143 -16.43 7.95 11.71
N ILE A 144 -15.65 6.87 11.74
CA ILE A 144 -14.50 6.68 10.82
C ILE A 144 -14.99 6.66 9.37
N VAL A 145 -16.01 5.85 9.07
CA VAL A 145 -16.56 5.72 7.71
C VAL A 145 -17.16 7.04 7.25
N GLU A 146 -18.01 7.67 8.06
CA GLU A 146 -18.69 8.91 7.70
C GLU A 146 -17.70 10.05 7.44
N ARG A 147 -16.62 10.19 8.22
CA ARG A 147 -15.64 11.27 8.03
C ARG A 147 -14.59 11.01 6.95
N LEU A 148 -14.17 9.77 6.76
CA LEU A 148 -13.01 9.47 5.92
C LEU A 148 -13.37 8.89 4.56
N MET A 149 -14.49 8.17 4.47
CA MET A 149 -14.84 7.35 3.29
C MET A 149 -15.96 7.95 2.44
N THR A 150 -16.60 9.05 2.87
CA THR A 150 -17.72 9.69 2.15
C THR A 150 -17.33 10.92 1.34
N ASP A 151 -16.05 11.27 1.33
CA ASP A 151 -15.57 12.46 0.63
C ASP A 151 -15.58 12.26 -0.90
N THR A 152 -16.65 12.70 -1.55
CA THR A 152 -16.84 12.64 -3.01
C THR A 152 -16.22 13.83 -3.75
N THR A 153 -15.42 14.66 -3.09
CA THR A 153 -14.86 15.88 -3.69
C THR A 153 -13.84 15.50 -4.76
N LYS A 154 -14.15 15.83 -6.02
CA LYS A 154 -13.24 15.65 -7.15
C LYS A 154 -12.06 16.61 -7.04
N ALA A 155 -10.86 16.13 -7.30
CA ALA A 155 -9.71 17.00 -7.48
C ALA A 155 -9.92 17.88 -8.72
N ASN A 156 -9.44 19.13 -8.68
CA ASN A 156 -9.42 19.98 -9.87
C ASN A 156 -8.54 19.32 -10.94
N LYS A 157 -8.99 19.29 -12.20
CA LYS A 157 -8.26 18.68 -13.32
C LYS A 157 -6.84 19.23 -13.45
N ASP A 158 -6.64 20.52 -13.20
CA ASP A 158 -5.33 21.19 -13.26
C ASP A 158 -4.36 20.76 -12.13
N ARG A 159 -4.87 20.04 -11.13
CA ARG A 159 -4.10 19.50 -9.98
C ARG A 159 -4.01 17.98 -10.00
N LEU A 160 -4.48 17.35 -11.08
CA LEU A 160 -4.28 15.93 -11.26
C LEU A 160 -2.81 15.68 -11.61
N PRO A 161 -2.19 14.67 -11.00
CA PRO A 161 -0.86 14.25 -11.40
C PRO A 161 -0.91 13.76 -12.84
N ASN A 162 0.16 14.02 -13.60
CA ASN A 162 0.32 13.40 -14.90
C ASN A 162 0.54 11.90 -14.68
N THR A 163 -0.53 11.12 -14.81
CA THR A 163 -0.51 9.66 -14.66
C THR A 163 -0.03 8.96 -15.94
N GLY A 164 0.21 9.71 -17.01
CA GLY A 164 0.53 9.18 -18.34
C GLY A 164 -0.66 8.53 -19.05
N CYS A 165 -1.81 8.39 -18.38
CA CYS A 165 -3.04 7.84 -18.93
C CYS A 165 -4.07 8.96 -19.14
N GLU A 166 -4.77 8.95 -20.27
CA GLU A 166 -5.98 9.77 -20.43
C GLU A 166 -7.10 9.19 -19.54
N LEU A 167 -7.76 10.07 -18.75
CA LEU A 167 -8.88 9.75 -17.86
C LEU A 167 -10.23 9.85 -18.57
#